data_AF-A0A2X2BNE3-F1
#
_entry.id   AF-A0A2X2BNE3-F1
#
_cell.length_a   1.000
_cell.length_b   1.000
_cell.length_c   1.000
_cell.angle_alpha   90.00
_cell.angle_beta   90.00
_cell.angle_gamma   90.00
#
_symmetry.space_group_name_H-M   'P 1'
#
loop_
_entity.id
_entity.type
_entity.pdbx_description
1 polymer ?
#
loop_
_entity_poly.entity_id
_entity_poly.type
_entity_poly.pdbx_seq_one_letter_code
_entity_poly.pdbx_strand_id
1 'polypeptide(L)' 'MPVFFAQPVRLGKNGVEEYLPIGQLSDFEKQSLNGMLDVLKKDIILGEEFINK' A
#
# COMPACT_ATOMS: atom_id res chain seq x y z
N MET A 1 -2.22 -4.36 6.83
CA MET A 1 -1.91 -3.61 5.59
C MET A 1 -0.84 -4.37 4.82
N PRO A 2 -0.83 -4.30 3.47
CA PRO A 2 0.21 -4.93 2.65
C PRO A 2 1.58 -4.26 2.87
N VAL A 3 2.66 -4.96 2.49
CA VAL A 3 4.06 -4.54 2.70
C VAL A 3 4.36 -3.22 1.96
N PHE A 4 3.82 -3.05 0.76
CA PHE A 4 3.82 -1.78 0.02
C PHE A 4 2.37 -1.34 -0.22
N PHE A 5 2.11 -0.05 -0.02
CA PHE A 5 0.79 0.55 -0.24
C PHE A 5 0.90 2.07 -0.42
N ALA A 6 0.10 2.63 -1.33
CA ALA A 6 -0.02 4.08 -1.47
C ALA A 6 -0.99 4.63 -0.41
N GLN A 7 -0.48 5.48 0.47
CA GLN A 7 -1.29 6.17 1.47
C GLN A 7 -0.77 7.61 1.66
N PRO A 8 -1.56 8.51 2.25
CA PRO A 8 -1.10 9.87 2.50
C PRO A 8 0.11 9.85 3.45
N VAL A 9 1.14 10.62 3.11
CA VAL A 9 2.37 10.72 3.90
C VAL A 9 2.72 12.18 4.12
N ARG A 10 3.28 12.47 5.29
CA ARG A 10 3.99 13.73 5.54
C ARG A 10 5.44 13.52 5.16
N LEU A 11 5.97 14.43 4.34
CA LEU A 11 7.37 14.44 3.97
C LEU A 11 8.15 15.40 4.87
N GLY A 12 9.32 14.96 5.29
CA GLY A 12 10.31 15.74 6.01
C GLY A 12 11.62 15.81 5.25
N LYS A 13 12.66 16.35 5.89
CA LYS A 13 13.98 16.55 5.26
C LYS A 13 14.67 15.25 4.81
N ASN A 14 14.27 14.11 5.37
CA ASN A 14 14.91 12.80 5.14
C ASN A 14 13.95 11.80 4.45
N GLY A 15 12.90 12.26 3.77
CA GLY A 15 11.91 11.41 3.12
C GLY A 15 10.59 11.35 3.89
N VAL A 16 10.01 10.16 4.04
CA VAL A 16 8.74 9.97 4.77
C VAL A 16 8.97 10.24 6.25
N GLU A 17 8.28 11.24 6.78
CA GLU A 17 8.30 11.62 8.19
C GLU A 17 7.12 11.00 8.96
N GLU A 18 5.98 10.84 8.30
CA GLU A 18 4.78 10.27 8.92
C GLU A 18 3.91 9.57 7.87
N TYR A 19 3.33 8.42 8.23
CA TYR A 19 2.23 7.80 7.47
C TYR A 19 0.91 8.24 8.10
N LEU A 20 0.10 8.94 7.31
CA LEU A 20 -1.18 9.47 7.77
C LEU A 20 -2.30 8.45 7.52
N PRO A 21 -3.35 8.44 8.35
CA PRO A 21 -4.48 7.54 8.15
C PRO A 21 -5.19 7.82 6.82
N ILE A 22 -5.60 6.77 6.11
CA ILE A 22 -6.39 6.85 4.87
C ILE A 22 -7.77 7.50 5.06
N GLY A 23 -8.20 7.68 6.30
CA GLY A 23 -9.48 8.27 6.64
C GLY A 23 -10.66 7.31 6.49
N GLN A 24 -11.86 7.88 6.47
CA GLN A 24 -13.09 7.12 6.31
C GLN A 24 -13.34 6.85 4.82
N LEU A 25 -13.45 5.58 4.47
CA LEU A 25 -13.79 5.15 3.12
C LEU A 25 -15.30 4.98 2.98
N SER A 26 -15.82 5.37 1.81
CA SER A 26 -17.14 4.96 1.34
C SER A 26 -17.21 3.44 1.14
N ASP A 27 -18.42 2.90 1.03
CA ASP A 27 -18.59 1.46 0.86
C ASP A 27 -18.02 0.97 -0.49
N PHE A 28 -18.11 1.80 -1.53
CA PHE A 28 -17.47 1.54 -2.82
C PHE A 28 -15.94 1.45 -2.68
N GLU A 29 -15.32 2.43 -2.04
CA GLU A 29 -13.86 2.45 -1.85
C GLU A 29 -13.37 1.28 -0.99
N LYS A 30 -14.11 0.87 0.04
CA LYS A 30 -13.80 -0.32 0.84
C LYS A 30 -13.85 -1.59 -0.01
N GLN A 31 -14.86 -1.72 -0.86
CA GLN A 31 -14.99 -2.89 -1.73
C GLN A 31 -13.85 -2.95 -2.74
N SER A 32 -13.52 -1.82 -3.37
CA SER A 32 -12.38 -1.74 -4.30
C SER A 32 -11.04 -2.02 -3.60
N LEU A 33 -10.85 -1.48 -2.40
CA LEU A 33 -9.67 -1.75 -1.57
C LEU A 33 -9.55 -3.26 -1.31
N ASN A 34 -10.60 -3.89 -0.78
CA ASN A 34 -10.56 -5.32 -0.47
C ASN A 34 -10.35 -6.19 -1.72
N GLY A 35 -10.94 -5.80 -2.86
CA GLY A 35 -10.79 -6.51 -4.13
C GLY A 35 -9.39 -6.46 -4.73
N MET A 36 -8.60 -5.42 -4.45
CA MET A 36 -7.25 -5.27 -5.01
C MET A 36 -6.13 -5.88 -4.17
N LEU A 37 -6.37 -6.17 -2.88
CA LEU A 37 -5.32 -6.58 -1.93
C LEU A 37 -4.58 -7.85 -2.35
N ASP A 38 -5.27 -8.81 -2.93
CA ASP A 38 -4.66 -10.10 -3.32
C ASP A 38 -3.76 -9.97 -4.55
N VAL A 39 -4.14 -9.13 -5.50
CA VAL A 39 -3.30 -8.83 -6.68
C VAL A 39 -2.04 -8.08 -6.24
N LEU A 40 -2.21 -7.05 -5.42
CA LEU A 40 -1.09 -6.25 -4.93
C LEU A 40 -0.06 -7.10 -4.17
N LYS A 41 -0.50 -8.04 -3.32
CA LYS A 41 0.42 -8.96 -2.62
C LYS A 41 1.19 -9.84 -3.59
N LYS A 42 0.55 -10.35 -4.65
CA LYS A 42 1.21 -11.18 -5.66
C LYS A 42 2.29 -10.40 -6.41
N ASP A 43 2.00 -9.16 -6.76
CA ASP A 43 2.95 -8.30 -7.49
C ASP A 43 4.17 -7.95 -6.63
N ILE A 44 3.97 -7.74 -5.32
CA ILE A 44 5.06 -7.53 -4.36
C ILE A 44 5.95 -8.77 -4.29
N ILE A 45 5.36 -9.96 -4.10
CA ILE A 45 6.09 -11.22 -4.03
C ILE A 45 6.87 -11.47 -5.33
N LEU A 46 6.27 -11.19 -6.48
CA LEU A 46 6.93 -11.34 -7.78
C LEU A 46 8.21 -10.49 -7.86
N GLY A 47 8.14 -9.23 -7.40
CA GLY A 47 9.30 -8.35 -7.37
C GLY A 47 10.38 -8.80 -6.37
N GLU A 48 9.98 -9.24 -5.19
CA GLU A 48 10.91 -9.78 -4.17
C GLU A 48 11.60 -11.05 -4.65
N GLU A 49 10.87 -11.98 -5.26
CA GLU A 49 11.42 -13.22 -5.82
C GLU A 49 12.35 -12.95 -7.00
N PHE A 50 12.05 -11.96 -7.83
CA PHE A 50 12.89 -11.59 -8.97
C PHE A 50 14.30 -11.14 -8.56
N ILE A 51 14.45 -10.48 -7.41
CA ILE A 51 15.76 -10.01 -6.92
C ILE A 51 16.48 -11.09 -6.10
N ASN A 52 15.74 -11.93 -5.37
CA ASN A 52 16.31 -12.89 -4.44
C ASN A 52 16.58 -14.29 -5.04
N LYS A 53 16.24 -14.51 -6.31
CA LYS A 53 16.55 -15.74 -7.08
C LYS A 53 17.52 -15.40 -8.21
#